data_AF-A0AAU9DAM5-F1
#
_entry.id   AF-A0AAU9DAM5-F1
#
_cell.length_a   1.000
_cell.length_b   1.000
_cell.length_c   1.000
_cell.angle_alpha   90.00
_cell.angle_beta   90.00
_cell.angle_gamma   90.00
#
_symmetry.space_group_name_H-M   'P 1'
#
loop_
_entity.id
_entity.type
_entity.pdbx_description
1 polymer ?
#
loop_
_entity_poly.entity_id
_entity_poly.type
_entity_poly.pdbx_seq_one_letter_code
_entity_poly.pdbx_strand_id
1 'polypeptide(L)'
;MDIKEICKRLLLREPKPDEGYSLTEIEEAERRLGKELPKPLRDFYLMIGKNDLFANAFSRFVRPKSLSEEDGKLIFLEENQSVVYWAVSENGAVYSSENRGGGNWYDEKTDIDTFMKASLYNQCIMADESFHEDYETGFLYSGMLSAIELRDKSLGRKLKTFLDSAWTVVARANDLIVYEKADALMTINLTAKGDAIGEAFCCFRDEREFDDICESFRFFQI
;
A
#
# COMPACT_ATOMS: atom_id res chain seq x y z
N MET A 1 -12.52 3.63 -6.74
CA MET A 1 -11.93 2.74 -7.76
C MET A 1 -11.84 1.35 -7.16
N ASP A 2 -12.09 0.29 -7.93
CA ASP A 2 -11.85 -1.07 -7.46
C ASP A 2 -10.35 -1.43 -7.58
N ILE A 3 -9.94 -2.56 -7.01
CA ILE A 3 -8.54 -3.02 -7.00
C ILE A 3 -8.02 -3.21 -8.43
N LYS A 4 -8.86 -3.66 -9.35
CA LYS A 4 -8.46 -3.94 -10.74
C LYS A 4 -8.07 -2.67 -11.46
N GLU A 5 -8.90 -1.64 -11.39
CA GLU A 5 -8.61 -0.36 -12.01
C GLU A 5 -7.42 0.37 -11.35
N ILE A 6 -7.17 0.17 -10.06
CA ILE A 6 -5.93 0.62 -9.40
C ILE A 6 -4.71 -0.04 -10.05
N CYS A 7 -4.66 -1.37 -10.09
CA CYS A 7 -3.50 -2.08 -10.63
C CYS A 7 -3.23 -1.72 -12.10
N LYS A 8 -4.27 -1.58 -12.93
CA LYS A 8 -4.10 -1.15 -14.32
C LYS A 8 -3.48 0.23 -14.45
N ARG A 9 -3.95 1.17 -13.62
CA ARG A 9 -3.47 2.56 -13.64
C ARG A 9 -2.01 2.64 -13.20
N LEU A 10 -1.65 1.88 -12.18
CA LEU A 10 -0.28 1.84 -11.66
C LEU A 10 0.67 1.17 -12.66
N LEU A 11 0.24 0.09 -13.31
CA LEU A 11 1.03 -0.63 -14.32
C LEU A 11 1.04 0.01 -15.71
N LEU A 12 0.10 0.91 -16.02
CA LEU A 12 -0.19 1.40 -17.38
C LEU A 12 -0.56 0.30 -18.39
N ARG A 13 -1.00 -0.86 -17.91
CA ARG A 13 -1.41 -2.02 -18.73
C ARG A 13 -2.40 -2.90 -17.97
N GLU A 14 -3.02 -3.83 -18.69
CA GLU A 14 -3.80 -4.90 -18.04
C GLU A 14 -2.87 -5.86 -17.26
N PRO A 15 -3.32 -6.39 -16.10
CA PRO A 15 -2.71 -7.55 -15.47
C PRO A 15 -2.63 -8.74 -16.43
N LYS A 16 -1.50 -9.43 -16.45
CA LYS A 16 -1.29 -10.64 -17.25
C LYS A 16 -1.94 -11.84 -16.54
N PRO A 17 -2.48 -12.84 -17.27
CA PRO A 17 -3.15 -13.98 -16.65
C PRO A 17 -2.29 -14.81 -15.67
N ASP A 18 -0.97 -14.80 -15.84
CA ASP A 18 0.00 -15.51 -15.00
C ASP A 18 0.45 -14.73 -13.75
N GLU A 19 0.09 -13.45 -13.65
CA GLU A 19 0.31 -12.62 -12.47
C GLU A 19 -0.70 -12.93 -11.34
N GLY A 20 -1.74 -13.73 -11.62
CA GLY A 20 -2.74 -14.18 -10.65
C GLY A 20 -2.55 -15.62 -10.17
N TYR A 21 -3.15 -15.95 -9.03
CA TYR A 21 -3.40 -17.33 -8.62
C TYR A 21 -4.59 -17.91 -9.38
N SER A 22 -4.53 -19.20 -9.67
CA SER A 22 -5.66 -19.91 -10.28
C SER A 22 -6.83 -19.99 -9.31
N LEU A 23 -8.05 -20.09 -9.85
CA LEU A 23 -9.25 -20.29 -9.03
C LEU A 23 -9.12 -21.52 -8.12
N THR A 24 -8.52 -22.61 -8.61
CA THR A 24 -8.28 -23.82 -7.84
C THR A 24 -7.36 -23.59 -6.63
N GLU A 25 -6.29 -22.81 -6.78
CA GLU A 25 -5.40 -22.46 -5.65
C GLU A 25 -6.15 -21.66 -4.56
N ILE A 26 -7.10 -20.81 -4.97
CA ILE A 26 -7.93 -20.02 -4.06
C ILE A 26 -8.96 -20.91 -3.36
N GLU A 27 -9.69 -21.73 -4.10
CA GLU A 27 -10.68 -22.66 -3.54
C GLU A 27 -10.05 -23.68 -2.59
N GLU A 28 -8.81 -24.11 -2.86
CA GLU A 28 -8.06 -24.97 -1.95
C GLU A 28 -7.72 -24.26 -0.63
N ALA A 29 -7.32 -22.99 -0.70
CA ALA A 29 -7.09 -22.17 0.49
C ALA A 29 -8.39 -21.97 1.30
N GLU A 30 -9.49 -21.63 0.63
CA GLU A 30 -10.81 -21.43 1.27
C GLU A 30 -11.31 -22.72 1.95
N ARG A 31 -11.20 -23.87 1.28
CA ARG A 31 -11.55 -25.17 1.84
C ARG A 31 -10.69 -25.52 3.06
N ARG A 32 -9.39 -25.21 3.02
CA ARG A 32 -8.47 -25.42 4.15
C ARG A 32 -8.79 -24.52 5.34
N LEU A 33 -9.19 -23.27 5.08
CA LEU A 33 -9.62 -22.31 6.09
C LEU A 33 -11.04 -22.57 6.60
N GLY A 34 -11.84 -23.36 5.87
CA GLY A 34 -13.25 -23.62 6.17
C GLY A 34 -14.16 -22.41 5.92
N LYS A 35 -13.71 -21.43 5.12
CA LYS A 35 -14.44 -20.19 4.81
C LYS A 35 -13.95 -19.56 3.51
N GLU A 36 -14.79 -18.75 2.89
CA GLU A 36 -14.41 -17.95 1.72
C GLU A 36 -13.48 -16.79 2.12
N LEU A 37 -12.58 -16.41 1.22
CA LEU A 37 -11.76 -15.21 1.41
C LEU A 37 -12.61 -13.96 1.27
N PRO A 38 -12.35 -12.88 2.05
CA PRO A 38 -12.98 -11.60 1.82
C PRO A 38 -12.81 -11.15 0.37
N LYS A 39 -13.89 -10.65 -0.25
CA LYS A 39 -13.92 -10.35 -1.69
C LYS A 39 -12.73 -9.53 -2.20
N PRO A 40 -12.30 -8.41 -1.56
CA PRO A 40 -11.15 -7.64 -2.04
C PRO A 40 -9.86 -8.44 -2.08
N LEU A 41 -9.65 -9.32 -1.09
CA LEU A 41 -8.48 -10.18 -1.00
C LEU A 41 -8.55 -11.31 -2.04
N ARG A 42 -9.73 -11.90 -2.24
CA ARG A 42 -9.98 -12.90 -3.29
C ARG A 42 -9.71 -12.34 -4.69
N ASP A 43 -10.28 -11.17 -4.98
CA ASP A 43 -10.11 -10.48 -6.26
C ASP A 43 -8.64 -10.15 -6.51
N PHE A 44 -7.92 -9.64 -5.49
CA PHE A 44 -6.49 -9.39 -5.56
C PHE A 44 -5.70 -10.65 -5.92
N TYR A 45 -5.89 -11.76 -5.20
CA TYR A 45 -5.12 -12.97 -5.48
C TYR A 45 -5.40 -13.54 -6.87
N LEU A 46 -6.66 -13.59 -7.30
CA LEU A 46 -7.04 -14.09 -8.62
C LEU A 46 -6.46 -13.23 -9.75
N MET A 47 -6.35 -11.92 -9.54
CA MET A 47 -5.94 -10.98 -10.57
C MET A 47 -4.43 -10.81 -10.66
N ILE A 48 -3.76 -10.59 -9.51
CA ILE A 48 -2.39 -10.07 -9.50
C ILE A 48 -1.55 -10.52 -8.30
N GLY A 49 -2.03 -11.49 -7.52
CA GLY A 49 -1.36 -11.91 -6.28
C GLY A 49 0.03 -12.54 -6.43
N LYS A 50 0.51 -12.80 -7.65
CA LYS A 50 1.86 -13.29 -7.97
C LYS A 50 2.78 -12.20 -8.54
N ASN A 51 2.26 -11.02 -8.84
CA ASN A 51 3.08 -9.89 -9.27
C ASN A 51 3.81 -9.31 -8.06
N ASP A 52 5.15 -9.34 -8.09
CA ASP A 52 5.97 -8.99 -6.94
C ASP A 52 5.93 -7.49 -6.59
N LEU A 53 5.66 -6.59 -7.55
CA LEU A 53 5.44 -5.17 -7.24
C LEU A 53 4.30 -5.01 -6.24
N PHE A 54 3.18 -5.70 -6.43
CA PHE A 54 2.04 -5.60 -5.51
C PHE A 54 2.07 -6.59 -4.37
N ALA A 55 2.73 -7.74 -4.54
CA ALA A 55 2.75 -8.81 -3.56
C ALA A 55 3.89 -8.69 -2.54
N ASN A 56 5.04 -8.10 -2.91
CA ASN A 56 6.29 -8.22 -2.14
C ASN A 56 7.19 -6.98 -2.08
N ALA A 57 6.90 -5.89 -2.81
CA ALA A 57 7.82 -4.75 -2.92
C ALA A 57 8.13 -4.05 -1.59
N PHE A 58 7.13 -3.84 -0.73
CA PHE A 58 7.29 -3.17 0.55
C PHE A 58 6.75 -3.97 1.74
N SER A 59 5.53 -4.49 1.63
CA SER A 59 4.96 -5.51 2.52
C SER A 59 4.78 -6.82 1.74
N ARG A 60 4.69 -7.95 2.43
CA ARG A 60 4.51 -9.27 1.80
C ARG A 60 3.10 -9.79 2.02
N PHE A 61 2.36 -9.95 0.93
CA PHE A 61 1.07 -10.64 0.96
C PHE A 61 1.27 -12.13 1.21
N VAL A 62 0.58 -12.66 2.22
CA VAL A 62 0.67 -14.09 2.56
C VAL A 62 0.12 -14.89 1.38
N ARG A 63 0.85 -15.91 0.92
CA ARG A 63 0.39 -16.73 -0.21
C ARG A 63 -0.89 -17.50 0.17
N PRO A 64 -1.83 -17.78 -0.77
CA PRO A 64 -3.07 -18.50 -0.45
C PRO A 64 -2.87 -19.81 0.32
N LYS A 65 -1.84 -20.60 -0.06
CA LYS A 65 -1.49 -21.86 0.64
C LYS A 65 -0.97 -21.68 2.07
N SER A 66 -0.55 -20.47 2.42
CA SER A 66 0.08 -20.12 3.70
C SER A 66 -0.81 -19.23 4.57
N LEU A 67 -1.98 -18.81 4.08
CA LEU A 67 -2.97 -18.08 4.86
C LEU A 67 -3.34 -18.85 6.13
N SER A 68 -3.46 -18.16 7.25
CA SER A 68 -3.80 -18.76 8.54
C SER A 68 -4.76 -17.87 9.30
N GLU A 69 -5.50 -18.47 10.22
CA GLU A 69 -6.41 -17.75 11.11
C GLU A 69 -5.92 -17.80 12.55
N GLU A 70 -6.09 -16.69 13.25
CA GLU A 70 -5.80 -16.55 14.67
C GLU A 70 -6.87 -15.66 15.30
N ASP A 71 -7.47 -16.11 16.42
CA ASP A 71 -8.56 -15.41 17.12
C ASP A 71 -9.69 -14.90 16.19
N GLY A 72 -10.10 -15.73 15.23
CA GLY A 72 -11.15 -15.42 14.27
C GLY A 72 -10.75 -14.37 13.20
N LYS A 73 -9.45 -14.09 13.04
CA LYS A 73 -8.93 -13.12 12.07
C LYS A 73 -7.98 -13.82 11.10
N LEU A 74 -8.22 -13.63 9.80
CA LEU A 74 -7.40 -14.16 8.72
C LEU A 74 -6.17 -13.28 8.52
N ILE A 75 -4.97 -13.80 8.80
CA ILE A 75 -3.70 -13.10 8.56
C ILE A 75 -3.40 -13.11 7.05
N PHE A 76 -3.24 -11.93 6.44
CA PHE A 76 -3.13 -11.80 4.99
C PHE A 76 -1.95 -10.96 4.50
N LEU A 77 -1.34 -10.14 5.36
CA LEU A 77 -0.20 -9.29 5.01
C LEU A 77 0.80 -9.27 6.17
N GLU A 78 2.08 -9.24 5.86
CA GLU A 78 3.16 -9.04 6.82
C GLU A 78 4.08 -7.90 6.35
N GLU A 79 4.57 -7.10 7.28
CA GLU A 79 5.59 -6.09 7.00
C GLU A 79 6.90 -6.82 6.63
N ASN A 80 7.75 -6.23 5.77
CA ASN A 80 8.88 -6.94 5.18
C ASN A 80 9.95 -7.38 6.20
N GLN A 81 10.08 -6.67 7.33
CA GLN A 81 10.91 -7.10 8.47
C GLN A 81 10.17 -8.01 9.45
N SER A 82 8.91 -8.37 9.15
CA SER A 82 8.06 -9.26 9.93
C SER A 82 7.84 -8.78 11.36
N VAL A 83 7.87 -7.46 11.54
CA VAL A 83 7.58 -6.80 12.82
C VAL A 83 6.08 -6.62 13.00
N VAL A 84 5.32 -6.41 11.92
CA VAL A 84 3.87 -6.21 11.96
C VAL A 84 3.17 -7.19 11.03
N TYR A 85 2.06 -7.75 11.49
CA TYR A 85 1.15 -8.61 10.73
C TYR A 85 -0.22 -7.96 10.67
N TRP A 86 -0.87 -8.02 9.52
CA TRP A 86 -2.26 -7.59 9.38
C TRP A 86 -3.18 -8.77 9.14
N ALA A 87 -4.33 -8.71 9.82
CA ALA A 87 -5.38 -9.69 9.73
C ALA A 87 -6.73 -9.02 9.54
N VAL A 88 -7.68 -9.76 8.96
CA VAL A 88 -9.04 -9.31 8.71
C VAL A 88 -10.03 -10.21 9.42
N SER A 89 -10.98 -9.63 10.15
CA SER A 89 -12.09 -10.36 10.77
C SER A 89 -13.20 -10.65 9.77
N GLU A 90 -14.14 -11.51 10.15
CA GLU A 90 -15.28 -11.90 9.31
C GLU A 90 -16.15 -10.71 8.85
N ASN A 91 -16.25 -9.65 9.66
CA ASN A 91 -16.97 -8.43 9.30
C ASN A 91 -16.16 -7.45 8.42
N GLY A 92 -14.94 -7.82 8.01
CA GLY A 92 -14.07 -7.03 7.14
C GLY A 92 -13.23 -5.96 7.86
N ALA A 93 -13.26 -5.86 9.19
CA ALA A 93 -12.38 -4.96 9.93
C ALA A 93 -10.93 -5.48 9.93
N VAL A 94 -9.97 -4.56 9.78
CA VAL A 94 -8.54 -4.88 9.76
C VAL A 94 -7.93 -4.66 11.14
N TYR A 95 -7.00 -5.54 11.50
CA TYR A 95 -6.25 -5.50 12.73
C TYR A 95 -4.77 -5.69 12.44
N SER A 96 -3.90 -5.13 13.29
CA SER A 96 -2.47 -5.40 13.29
C SER A 96 -2.03 -6.11 14.57
N SER A 97 -0.91 -6.83 14.49
CA SER A 97 -0.21 -7.35 15.66
C SER A 97 1.30 -7.35 15.43
N GLU A 98 2.06 -7.13 16.50
CA GLU A 98 3.52 -7.23 16.48
C GLU A 98 4.02 -8.68 16.66
N ASN A 99 3.14 -9.61 17.05
CA ASN A 99 3.51 -10.99 17.32
C ASN A 99 2.64 -11.95 16.51
N ARG A 100 3.28 -12.78 15.69
CA ARG A 100 2.61 -13.90 15.02
C ARG A 100 2.39 -15.04 16.01
N GLY A 101 1.13 -15.43 16.27
CA GLY A 101 0.82 -16.62 17.08
C GLY A 101 0.70 -16.40 18.58
N GLY A 102 0.08 -15.32 19.03
CA GLY A 102 -0.34 -15.14 20.43
C GLY A 102 -0.30 -13.69 20.94
N GLY A 103 -0.31 -12.70 20.04
CA GLY A 103 -0.22 -11.27 20.37
C GLY A 103 -1.57 -10.59 20.61
N ASN A 104 -1.52 -9.38 21.16
CA ASN A 104 -2.68 -8.49 21.13
C ASN A 104 -2.95 -8.06 19.68
N TRP A 105 -4.22 -8.06 19.30
CA TRP A 105 -4.70 -7.49 18.03
C TRP A 105 -5.14 -6.04 18.26
N TYR A 106 -4.57 -5.12 17.50
CA TYR A 106 -4.90 -3.69 17.53
C TYR A 106 -5.80 -3.37 16.35
N ASP A 107 -6.93 -2.72 16.62
CA ASP A 107 -7.89 -2.34 15.58
C ASP A 107 -7.32 -1.21 14.71
N GLU A 108 -7.13 -1.48 13.42
CA GLU A 108 -6.65 -0.54 12.41
C GLU A 108 -7.77 0.39 11.93
N LYS A 109 -8.93 0.46 12.59
CA LYS A 109 -10.00 1.46 12.34
C LYS A 109 -10.35 1.66 10.86
N THR A 110 -10.25 0.59 10.08
CA THR A 110 -10.43 0.55 8.64
C THR A 110 -11.02 -0.80 8.23
N ASP A 111 -11.67 -0.82 7.07
CA ASP A 111 -12.12 -2.05 6.45
C ASP A 111 -11.11 -2.57 5.42
N ILE A 112 -11.26 -3.84 5.04
CA ILE A 112 -10.35 -4.54 4.11
C ILE A 112 -10.34 -3.94 2.71
N ASP A 113 -11.45 -3.38 2.23
CA ASP A 113 -11.49 -2.75 0.90
C ASP A 113 -10.66 -1.45 0.91
N THR A 114 -10.86 -0.61 1.92
CA THR A 114 -10.10 0.63 2.13
C THR A 114 -8.61 0.34 2.36
N PHE A 115 -8.30 -0.65 3.20
CA PHE A 115 -6.92 -1.04 3.50
C PHE A 115 -6.21 -1.56 2.26
N MET A 116 -6.80 -2.51 1.52
CA MET A 116 -6.19 -3.08 0.31
C MET A 116 -5.87 -2.01 -0.72
N LYS A 117 -6.77 -1.03 -0.93
CA LYS A 117 -6.53 0.07 -1.86
C LYS A 117 -5.31 0.90 -1.46
N ALA A 118 -5.23 1.28 -0.17
CA ALA A 118 -4.10 2.02 0.35
C ALA A 118 -2.80 1.21 0.25
N SER A 119 -2.84 -0.09 0.56
CA SER A 119 -1.70 -0.99 0.46
C SER A 119 -1.18 -1.10 -0.98
N LEU A 120 -2.04 -1.22 -1.99
CA LEU A 120 -1.58 -1.34 -3.39
C LEU A 120 -0.84 -0.09 -3.88
N TYR A 121 -1.33 1.10 -3.53
CA TYR A 121 -0.59 2.33 -3.80
C TYR A 121 0.71 2.38 -3.02
N ASN A 122 0.69 2.03 -1.73
CA ASN A 122 1.89 2.09 -0.89
C ASN A 122 2.97 1.10 -1.36
N GLN A 123 2.58 -0.10 -1.79
CA GLN A 123 3.49 -1.07 -2.44
C GLN A 123 4.19 -0.45 -3.64
N CYS A 124 3.45 0.28 -4.48
CA CYS A 124 4.01 0.94 -5.66
C CYS A 124 4.89 2.14 -5.31
N ILE A 125 4.49 2.98 -4.35
CA ILE A 125 5.25 4.18 -3.96
C ILE A 125 6.56 3.81 -3.24
N MET A 126 6.54 2.74 -2.46
CA MET A 126 7.67 2.29 -1.65
C MET A 126 8.54 1.24 -2.36
N ALA A 127 8.22 0.90 -3.61
CA ALA A 127 8.99 -0.08 -4.35
C ALA A 127 10.37 0.49 -4.71
N ASP A 128 11.37 -0.40 -4.71
CA ASP A 128 12.69 -0.11 -5.26
C ASP A 128 12.60 0.11 -6.78
N GLU A 129 13.52 0.92 -7.32
CA GLU A 129 13.62 1.22 -8.76
C GLU A 129 13.60 -0.06 -9.62
N SER A 130 14.23 -1.14 -9.17
CA SER A 130 14.26 -2.43 -9.87
C SER A 130 12.86 -3.01 -10.13
N PHE A 131 11.90 -2.84 -9.23
CA PHE A 131 10.51 -3.25 -9.49
C PHE A 131 9.86 -2.39 -10.56
N HIS A 132 10.15 -1.10 -10.60
CA HIS A 132 9.61 -0.20 -11.60
C HIS A 132 10.17 -0.48 -13.00
N GLU A 133 11.43 -0.90 -13.08
CA GLU A 133 12.05 -1.43 -14.31
C GLU A 133 11.41 -2.77 -14.72
N ASP A 134 11.38 -3.76 -13.82
CA ASP A 134 10.88 -5.12 -14.11
C ASP A 134 9.41 -5.14 -14.54
N TYR A 135 8.60 -4.24 -13.97
CA TYR A 135 7.16 -4.15 -14.26
C TYR A 135 6.79 -2.99 -15.20
N GLU A 136 7.78 -2.25 -15.68
CA GLU A 136 7.65 -1.14 -16.65
C GLU A 136 6.64 -0.07 -16.21
N THR A 137 6.56 0.23 -14.91
CA THR A 137 5.55 1.19 -14.39
C THR A 137 5.92 2.64 -14.68
N GLY A 138 7.18 2.90 -15.02
CA GLY A 138 7.74 4.22 -15.32
C GLY A 138 8.03 5.10 -14.11
N PHE A 139 7.76 4.66 -12.89
CA PHE A 139 8.01 5.45 -11.67
C PHE A 139 9.49 5.33 -11.24
N LEU A 140 10.38 5.98 -11.98
CA LEU A 140 11.83 5.83 -11.79
C LEU A 140 12.44 6.86 -10.83
N TYR A 141 11.66 7.83 -10.37
CA TYR A 141 12.15 8.93 -9.53
C TYR A 141 11.43 8.95 -8.20
N SER A 142 12.09 8.45 -7.16
CA SER A 142 11.51 8.28 -5.83
C SER A 142 12.20 9.17 -4.80
N GLY A 143 11.43 9.65 -3.83
CA GLY A 143 11.94 10.53 -2.80
C GLY A 143 11.18 10.44 -1.48
N MET A 144 11.86 10.79 -0.41
CA MET A 144 11.31 10.84 0.94
C MET A 144 11.46 12.24 1.53
N LEU A 145 10.45 12.65 2.30
CA LEU A 145 10.50 13.79 3.20
C LEU A 145 10.44 13.29 4.64
N SER A 146 11.56 13.38 5.35
CA SER A 146 11.67 12.85 6.71
C SER A 146 10.99 13.71 7.76
N ALA A 147 10.71 13.09 8.91
CA ALA A 147 10.23 13.78 10.10
C ALA A 147 11.17 14.90 10.59
N ILE A 148 12.47 14.88 10.23
CA ILE A 148 13.43 15.91 10.62
C ILE A 148 13.14 17.22 9.88
N GLU A 149 12.94 17.17 8.57
CA GLU A 149 12.57 18.35 7.78
C GLU A 149 11.20 18.89 8.21
N LEU A 150 10.27 17.98 8.53
CA LEU A 150 8.92 18.32 8.98
C LEU A 150 8.84 18.88 10.41
N ARG A 151 9.97 19.00 11.12
CA ARG A 151 10.05 19.82 12.36
C ARG A 151 9.70 21.27 12.08
N ASP A 152 9.98 21.76 10.88
CA ASP A 152 9.40 23.01 10.39
C ASP A 152 7.93 22.80 10.03
N LYS A 153 7.04 23.11 10.97
CA LYS A 153 5.58 23.01 10.77
C LYS A 153 5.05 23.90 9.64
N SER A 154 5.81 24.89 9.17
CA SER A 154 5.40 25.69 8.00
C SER A 154 5.55 24.88 6.71
N LEU A 155 6.58 24.03 6.62
CA LEU A 155 6.83 23.16 5.47
C LEU A 155 5.70 22.13 5.31
N GLY A 156 5.35 21.42 6.38
CA GLY A 156 4.24 20.45 6.35
C GLY A 156 2.89 21.08 5.97
N ARG A 157 2.60 22.29 6.46
CA ARG A 157 1.38 23.03 6.06
C ARG A 157 1.41 23.47 4.60
N LYS A 158 2.57 23.93 4.11
CA LYS A 158 2.76 24.31 2.71
C LYS A 158 2.57 23.10 1.80
N LEU A 159 3.18 21.96 2.13
CA LEU A 159 3.03 20.70 1.38
C LEU A 159 1.57 20.26 1.35
N LYS A 160 0.90 20.23 2.51
CA LYS A 160 -0.52 19.86 2.57
C LYS A 160 -1.38 20.77 1.68
N THR A 161 -1.18 22.09 1.75
CA THR A 161 -1.92 23.05 0.93
C THR A 161 -1.68 22.84 -0.56
N PHE A 162 -0.44 22.56 -0.94
CA PHE A 162 -0.07 22.24 -2.32
C PHE A 162 -0.80 20.98 -2.82
N LEU A 163 -0.74 19.89 -2.06
CA LEU A 163 -1.41 18.64 -2.42
C LEU A 163 -2.92 18.81 -2.51
N ASP A 164 -3.54 19.45 -1.51
CA ASP A 164 -4.99 19.71 -1.50
C ASP A 164 -5.45 20.55 -2.72
N SER A 165 -4.57 21.34 -3.33
CA SER A 165 -4.89 22.22 -4.46
C SER A 165 -4.71 21.60 -5.84
N ALA A 166 -3.85 20.58 -5.97
CA ALA A 166 -3.38 20.08 -7.27
C ALA A 166 -3.39 18.55 -7.40
N TRP A 167 -3.61 17.82 -6.30
CA TRP A 167 -3.58 16.36 -6.26
C TRP A 167 -4.92 15.81 -5.78
N THR A 168 -5.22 14.57 -6.15
CA THR A 168 -6.44 13.87 -5.74
C THR A 168 -6.12 12.86 -4.65
N VAL A 169 -6.88 12.87 -3.55
CA VAL A 169 -6.81 11.79 -2.56
C VAL A 169 -7.48 10.54 -3.14
N VAL A 170 -6.71 9.48 -3.31
CA VAL A 170 -7.17 8.21 -3.93
C VAL A 170 -7.36 7.07 -2.94
N ALA A 171 -6.71 7.15 -1.78
CA ALA A 171 -6.91 6.22 -0.68
C ALA A 171 -6.57 6.88 0.67
N ARG A 172 -7.22 6.41 1.73
CA ARG A 172 -6.92 6.78 3.12
C ARG A 172 -7.18 5.61 4.04
N ALA A 173 -6.16 5.15 4.76
CA ALA A 173 -6.26 4.11 5.76
C ALA A 173 -5.45 4.55 7.00
N ASN A 174 -6.12 4.76 8.12
CA ASN A 174 -5.53 5.33 9.34
C ASN A 174 -4.82 6.67 9.09
N ASP A 175 -3.55 6.71 9.46
CA ASP A 175 -2.66 7.85 9.36
C ASP A 175 -2.03 7.95 7.96
N LEU A 176 -2.24 6.96 7.09
CA LEU A 176 -1.77 6.97 5.71
C LEU A 176 -2.80 7.64 4.79
N ILE A 177 -2.36 8.66 4.05
CA ILE A 177 -3.12 9.29 2.98
C ILE A 177 -2.34 9.12 1.68
N VAL A 178 -3.01 8.68 0.61
CA VAL A 178 -2.43 8.55 -0.72
C VAL A 178 -2.99 9.62 -1.64
N TYR A 179 -2.08 10.39 -2.23
CA TYR A 179 -2.35 11.39 -3.26
C TYR A 179 -1.87 10.88 -4.61
N GLU A 180 -2.63 11.22 -5.64
CA GLU A 180 -2.30 10.97 -7.04
C GLU A 180 -2.44 12.25 -7.86
N LYS A 181 -1.48 12.46 -8.77
CA LYS A 181 -1.53 13.36 -9.90
C LYS A 181 -1.10 12.55 -11.14
N ALA A 182 -1.38 13.04 -12.35
CA ALA A 182 -0.85 12.43 -13.56
C ALA A 182 0.66 12.17 -13.40
N ASP A 183 1.07 10.92 -13.61
CA ASP A 183 2.46 10.46 -13.55
C ASP A 183 3.19 10.63 -12.21
N ALA A 184 2.45 10.85 -11.12
CA ALA A 184 3.03 11.04 -9.80
C ALA A 184 2.14 10.52 -8.65
N LEU A 185 2.77 9.89 -7.67
CA LEU A 185 2.12 9.35 -6.49
C LEU A 185 2.83 9.86 -5.23
N MET A 186 2.06 10.09 -4.16
CA MET A 186 2.61 10.49 -2.88
C MET A 186 1.84 9.88 -1.72
N THR A 187 2.53 9.30 -0.75
CA THR A 187 1.98 8.96 0.55
C THR A 187 2.36 10.01 1.58
N ILE A 188 1.42 10.28 2.49
CA ILE A 188 1.65 11.03 3.72
C ILE A 188 1.28 10.11 4.88
N ASN A 189 2.21 9.95 5.83
CA ASN A 189 1.92 9.42 7.15
C ASN A 189 1.71 10.58 8.10
N LEU A 190 0.55 10.64 8.74
CA LEU A 190 0.27 11.62 9.77
C LEU A 190 0.97 11.25 11.08
N THR A 191 1.22 12.25 11.92
CA THR A 191 1.63 12.01 13.30
C THR A 191 0.54 11.22 14.04
N ALA A 192 0.88 10.56 15.15
CA ALA A 192 -0.10 9.83 15.99
C ALA A 192 -1.27 10.69 16.52
N LYS A 193 -1.19 12.03 16.42
CA LYS A 193 -2.29 12.96 16.75
C LYS A 193 -3.20 13.28 15.55
N GLY A 194 -2.83 12.84 14.35
CA GLY A 194 -3.53 13.09 13.09
C GLY A 194 -3.47 14.55 12.60
N ASP A 195 -2.71 15.42 13.26
CA ASP A 195 -2.76 16.88 13.07
C ASP A 195 -1.65 17.44 12.18
N ALA A 196 -0.60 16.66 11.93
CA ALA A 196 0.54 17.07 11.12
C ALA A 196 1.07 15.90 10.27
N ILE A 197 1.82 16.24 9.22
CA ILE A 197 2.57 15.27 8.42
C ILE A 197 3.77 14.82 9.26
N GLY A 198 3.88 13.52 9.51
CA GLY A 198 5.02 12.87 10.14
C GLY A 198 6.11 12.58 9.12
N GLU A 199 5.75 11.93 8.01
CA GLU A 199 6.64 11.59 6.89
C GLU A 199 5.86 11.61 5.57
N ALA A 200 6.57 11.76 4.46
CA ALA A 200 5.99 11.59 3.13
C ALA A 200 6.95 10.84 2.20
N PHE A 201 6.40 10.05 1.30
CA PHE A 201 7.13 9.34 0.25
C PHE A 201 6.45 9.62 -1.08
N CYS A 202 7.22 9.63 -2.16
CA CYS A 202 6.68 9.89 -3.48
C CYS A 202 7.46 9.14 -4.55
N CYS A 203 6.80 8.88 -5.67
CA CYS A 203 7.43 8.42 -6.89
C CYS A 203 6.82 9.12 -8.11
N PHE A 204 7.65 9.39 -9.11
CA PHE A 204 7.34 10.16 -10.30
C PHE A 204 7.84 9.42 -11.55
N ARG A 205 7.14 9.63 -12.67
CA ARG A 205 7.63 9.20 -13.99
C ARG A 205 8.41 10.28 -14.75
N ASP A 206 8.21 11.54 -14.36
CA ASP A 206 8.90 12.70 -14.95
C ASP A 206 9.95 13.25 -13.98
N GLU A 207 11.20 13.25 -14.42
CA GLU A 207 12.36 13.73 -13.63
C GLU A 207 12.22 15.20 -13.23
N ARG A 208 11.67 16.05 -14.12
CA ARG A 208 11.60 17.48 -13.86
C ARG A 208 10.56 17.79 -12.80
N GLU A 209 9.41 17.11 -12.85
CA GLU A 209 8.41 17.24 -11.78
C GLU A 209 8.94 16.73 -10.44
N PHE A 210 9.77 15.68 -10.45
CA PHE A 210 10.44 15.19 -9.25
C PHE A 210 11.44 16.20 -8.69
N ASP A 211 12.31 16.75 -9.54
CA ASP A 211 13.30 17.78 -9.16
C ASP A 211 12.61 19.01 -8.55
N ASP A 212 11.52 19.49 -9.17
CA ASP A 212 10.73 20.62 -8.68
C ASP A 212 10.18 20.36 -7.26
N ILE A 213 9.76 19.13 -6.95
CA ILE A 213 9.26 18.72 -5.63
C ILE A 213 10.41 18.66 -4.61
N CYS A 214 11.56 18.09 -5.00
CA CYS A 214 12.76 18.06 -4.18
C CYS A 214 13.21 19.48 -3.79
N GLU A 215 13.29 20.39 -4.75
CA GLU A 215 13.67 21.79 -4.49
C GLU A 215 12.62 22.54 -3.64
N SER A 216 11.33 22.33 -3.92
CA SER A 216 10.24 23.07 -3.28
C SER A 216 9.95 22.65 -1.84
N PHE A 217 10.20 21.39 -1.53
CA PHE A 217 9.77 20.75 -0.28
C PHE A 217 10.86 19.97 0.45
N ARG A 218 12.10 19.92 -0.07
CA ARG A 218 13.25 19.24 0.53
C ARG A 218 13.08 17.72 0.63
N PHE A 219 12.43 17.13 -0.37
CA PHE A 219 12.51 15.68 -0.55
C PHE A 219 13.97 15.32 -0.90
N PHE A 220 14.44 14.19 -0.37
CA PHE A 220 15.69 13.59 -0.79
C PHE A 220 15.39 12.35 -1.62
N GLN A 221 16.17 12.15 -2.67
CA GLN A 221 16.06 10.98 -3.53
C GLN A 221 16.46 9.72 -2.76
N ILE A 222 15.70 8.64 -2.96
CA ILE A 222 15.92 7.32 -2.35
C ILE A 222 15.98 6.23 -3.41
#